data_AF-A0A2S4MCL9-F1
#
_entry.id   AF-A0A2S4MCL9-F1
#
_cell.length_a   1.000
_cell.length_b   1.000
_cell.length_c   1.000
_cell.angle_alpha   90.00
_cell.angle_beta   90.00
_cell.angle_gamma   90.00
#
_symmetry.space_group_name_H-M   'P 1'
#
loop_
_entity.id
_entity.type
_entity.pdbx_description
1 polymer ?
#
loop_
_entity_poly.entity_id
_entity_poly.type
_entity_poly.pdbx_seq_one_letter_code
_entity_poly.pdbx_strand_id
1 'polypeptide(L)'
;MANTTLTPSIVAKTAVRILENELVMAGMVYRGYEDEFDKKVNGYSAGDTITIRKPTDFTVRDGAVMASQDVTEGRTTITVDKQKGVDFAFTSKELTLNIDELAERVIKPAMVQLANQIDLDVMAEYKNVPNWVGTPGQTVDAFADFAKAPTRMDLGAVPQDMRSGVLSPTDYWAMAGSQTALYMQNVAQGAYRKGRIGEIGGIDTYMSQNVPTHIVGPLGGTPLVNGAAQGVAYAAVKDTGTQSLVTDGWTAAAAARVKAGDVFTIAGVFDVNPVTKATLPHLKMFVAKADASSDASGNATLTISPPIITSGAFQTVSAAPADNAAMTFFGTAGTGYAQNLVFHKNAFALVVVPLVKPPGAVDVSRETYKNINARVIPVYDGTNDKSAWRLDILYGVKTVDPRLAVRLSGS
;
A
#
# COMPACT_ATOMS: atom_id res chain seq x y z
N MET A 1 6.77 28.90 -40.59
CA MET A 1 6.97 28.23 -39.29
C MET A 1 5.75 27.33 -39.09
N ALA A 2 5.96 26.02 -38.99
CA ALA A 2 4.86 25.08 -38.87
C ALA A 2 4.19 25.27 -37.51
N ASN A 3 2.92 25.68 -37.51
CA ASN A 3 2.10 25.62 -36.30
C ASN A 3 1.99 24.14 -35.91
N THR A 4 2.65 23.75 -34.82
CA THR A 4 2.46 22.43 -34.23
C THR A 4 1.02 22.37 -33.73
N THR A 5 0.13 21.76 -34.51
CA THR A 5 -1.24 21.54 -34.05
C THR A 5 -1.18 20.53 -32.90
N LEU A 6 -1.77 20.89 -31.75
CA LEU A 6 -1.86 19.97 -30.62
C LEU A 6 -2.71 18.77 -31.05
N THR A 7 -2.07 17.61 -31.20
CA THR A 7 -2.81 16.38 -31.48
C THR A 7 -3.03 15.59 -30.19
N PRO A 8 -4.14 14.86 -30.07
CA PRO A 8 -4.39 13.95 -28.94
C PRO A 8 -3.25 12.95 -28.69
N SER A 9 -2.50 12.53 -29.73
CA SER A 9 -1.32 11.66 -29.54
C SER A 9 -0.16 12.37 -28.87
N ILE A 10 0.15 13.61 -29.24
CA ILE A 10 1.22 14.38 -28.58
C ILE A 10 0.87 14.63 -27.11
N VAL A 11 -0.39 15.02 -26.83
CA VAL A 11 -0.88 15.23 -25.46
C VAL A 11 -0.76 13.96 -24.63
N ALA A 12 -1.24 12.83 -25.15
CA ALA A 12 -1.17 11.55 -24.45
C ALA A 12 0.29 11.11 -24.20
N LYS A 13 1.20 11.26 -25.17
CA LYS A 13 2.62 10.89 -25.01
C LYS A 13 3.32 11.73 -23.95
N THR A 14 3.10 13.04 -23.98
CA THR A 14 3.67 13.96 -23.00
C THR A 14 3.08 13.71 -21.62
N ALA A 15 1.77 13.46 -21.54
CA ALA A 15 1.07 13.20 -20.30
C ALA A 15 1.62 11.97 -19.56
N VAL A 16 1.73 10.81 -20.22
CA VAL A 16 2.20 9.59 -19.54
C VAL A 16 3.67 9.72 -19.10
N ARG A 17 4.50 10.44 -19.86
CA ARG A 17 5.91 10.69 -19.46
C ARG A 17 6.02 11.58 -18.23
N ILE A 18 5.22 12.64 -18.15
CA ILE A 18 5.20 13.51 -16.97
C ILE A 18 4.67 12.74 -15.78
N LEU A 19 3.54 12.05 -15.95
CA LEU A 19 2.90 11.27 -14.90
C LEU A 19 3.90 10.28 -14.27
N GLU A 20 4.58 9.47 -15.08
CA GLU A 20 5.57 8.49 -14.60
C GLU A 20 6.73 9.13 -13.83
N ASN A 21 7.18 10.33 -14.20
CA ASN A 21 8.28 11.00 -13.52
C ASN A 21 7.87 11.58 -12.16
N GLU A 22 6.58 11.86 -11.96
CA GLU A 22 6.04 12.48 -10.74
C GLU A 22 5.54 11.43 -9.73
N LEU A 23 5.45 10.15 -10.11
CA LEU A 23 5.11 9.07 -9.16
C LEU A 23 6.26 8.80 -8.20
N VAL A 24 5.96 8.79 -6.90
CA VAL A 24 6.90 8.37 -5.85
C VAL A 24 6.60 6.94 -5.45
N MET A 25 5.57 6.73 -4.63
CA MET A 25 5.23 5.41 -4.09
C MET A 25 4.83 4.43 -5.21
N ALA A 26 3.98 4.88 -6.13
CA ALA A 26 3.50 4.09 -7.25
C ALA A 26 4.61 3.69 -8.25
N GLY A 27 5.77 4.36 -8.22
CA GLY A 27 6.96 3.97 -8.99
C GLY A 27 7.75 2.82 -8.36
N MET A 28 7.59 2.56 -7.06
CA MET A 28 8.38 1.59 -6.28
C MET A 28 7.67 0.25 -6.06
N VAL A 29 6.37 0.20 -6.29
CA VAL A 29 5.56 -1.01 -6.13
C VAL A 29 5.67 -1.93 -7.35
N TYR A 30 5.22 -3.18 -7.19
CA TYR A 30 5.18 -4.11 -8.30
C TYR A 30 4.23 -3.61 -9.39
N ARG A 31 4.77 -3.46 -10.61
CA ARG A 31 4.03 -3.11 -11.83
C ARG A 31 4.11 -4.29 -12.78
N GLY A 32 2.98 -4.95 -12.97
CA GLY A 32 2.83 -6.18 -13.75
C GLY A 32 1.42 -6.71 -13.54
N TYR A 33 0.98 -7.63 -14.40
CA TYR A 33 -0.40 -8.16 -14.53
C TYR A 33 -1.32 -7.47 -15.54
N GLU A 34 -0.89 -6.38 -16.19
CA GLU A 34 -1.68 -5.69 -17.21
C GLU A 34 -2.00 -6.61 -18.40
N ASP A 35 -1.02 -7.42 -18.80
CA ASP A 35 -1.18 -8.45 -19.83
C ASP A 35 -2.23 -9.52 -19.46
N GLU A 36 -2.53 -9.71 -18.18
CA GLU A 36 -3.58 -10.66 -17.76
C GLU A 36 -4.98 -10.09 -17.95
N PHE A 37 -5.14 -8.77 -17.91
CA PHE A 37 -6.40 -8.09 -18.19
C PHE A 37 -6.67 -7.98 -19.71
N ASP A 38 -5.62 -7.96 -20.54
CA ASP A 38 -5.76 -7.93 -22.01
C ASP A 38 -5.97 -9.33 -22.63
N LYS A 39 -5.79 -10.41 -21.85
CA LYS A 39 -6.08 -11.78 -22.31
C LYS A 39 -7.57 -11.96 -22.54
N LYS A 40 -7.92 -12.23 -23.80
CA LYS A 40 -9.25 -12.72 -24.18
C LYS A 40 -9.36 -14.19 -23.80
N VAL A 41 -10.21 -14.51 -22.83
CA VAL A 41 -10.56 -15.90 -22.52
C VAL A 41 -11.82 -16.23 -23.31
N ASN A 42 -11.71 -17.15 -24.28
CA ASN A 42 -12.85 -17.62 -25.10
C ASN A 42 -13.67 -16.49 -25.79
N GLY A 43 -13.00 -15.43 -26.26
CA GLY A 43 -13.65 -14.32 -26.97
C GLY A 43 -14.21 -13.20 -26.07
N TYR A 44 -14.17 -13.36 -24.75
CA TYR A 44 -14.52 -12.33 -23.76
C TYR A 44 -13.25 -11.78 -23.10
N SER A 45 -13.19 -10.46 -22.89
CA SER A 45 -12.10 -9.85 -22.12
C SER A 45 -12.09 -10.41 -20.69
N ALA A 46 -10.91 -10.61 -20.11
CA ALA A 46 -10.81 -10.85 -18.67
C ALA A 46 -11.57 -9.73 -17.93
N GLY A 47 -12.45 -10.10 -17.00
CA GLY A 47 -13.24 -9.10 -16.25
C GLY A 47 -12.37 -8.19 -15.38
N ASP A 48 -12.98 -7.27 -14.64
CA ASP A 48 -12.29 -6.24 -13.84
C ASP A 48 -11.48 -6.81 -12.66
N THR A 49 -11.40 -8.13 -12.48
CA THR A 49 -10.69 -8.81 -11.40
C THR A 49 -9.81 -9.92 -11.95
N ILE A 50 -8.53 -9.92 -11.56
CA ILE A 50 -7.63 -11.07 -11.75
C ILE A 50 -7.30 -11.73 -10.42
N THR A 51 -6.90 -12.99 -10.51
CA THR A 51 -6.53 -13.82 -9.37
C THR A 51 -5.05 -14.15 -9.42
N ILE A 52 -4.32 -13.74 -8.40
CA ILE A 52 -2.89 -14.01 -8.20
C ILE A 52 -2.76 -15.18 -7.23
N ARG A 53 -1.93 -16.17 -7.57
CA ARG A 53 -1.66 -17.31 -6.67
C ARG A 53 -0.65 -16.92 -5.60
N LYS A 54 -0.90 -17.35 -4.36
CA LYS A 54 0.06 -17.22 -3.27
C LYS A 54 1.10 -18.35 -3.37
N PRO A 55 2.37 -18.10 -3.01
CA PRO A 55 3.37 -19.17 -2.95
C PRO A 55 2.93 -20.29 -2.00
N THR A 56 3.21 -21.54 -2.40
CA THR A 56 3.07 -22.70 -1.53
C THR A 56 4.24 -22.76 -0.54
N ASP A 57 3.99 -23.24 0.67
CA ASP A 57 5.01 -23.46 1.69
C ASP A 57 4.96 -24.92 2.17
N PHE A 58 6.09 -25.44 2.65
CA PHE A 58 6.24 -26.82 3.11
C PHE A 58 7.08 -26.87 4.38
N THR A 59 6.82 -27.84 5.26
CA THR A 59 7.73 -28.12 6.38
C THR A 59 8.70 -29.24 6.03
N VAL A 60 9.89 -29.22 6.63
CA VAL A 60 10.85 -30.31 6.51
C VAL A 60 10.50 -31.38 7.55
N ARG A 61 10.52 -32.66 7.14
CA ARG A 61 10.37 -33.79 8.05
C ARG A 61 11.73 -34.25 8.57
N ASP A 62 11.74 -34.78 9.79
CA ASP A 62 12.87 -35.50 10.35
C ASP A 62 12.60 -37.01 10.38
N GLY A 63 13.64 -37.82 10.21
CA GLY A 63 13.57 -39.29 10.31
C GLY A 63 13.21 -40.03 9.03
N ALA A 64 13.20 -41.36 9.10
CA ALA A 64 13.10 -42.23 7.93
C ALA A 64 11.66 -42.33 7.35
N VAL A 65 10.62 -42.19 8.17
CA VAL A 65 9.22 -42.42 7.78
C VAL A 65 8.66 -41.25 6.97
N MET A 66 8.13 -41.52 5.79
CA MET A 66 7.55 -40.50 4.91
C MET A 66 6.31 -39.86 5.56
N ALA A 67 6.32 -38.53 5.68
CA ALA A 67 5.19 -37.72 6.09
C ALA A 67 4.74 -36.87 4.88
N SER A 68 3.65 -37.28 4.23
CA SER A 68 3.07 -36.53 3.10
C SER A 68 2.42 -35.24 3.60
N GLN A 69 2.59 -34.15 2.85
CA GLN A 69 1.93 -32.87 3.10
C GLN A 69 1.06 -32.52 1.90
N ASP A 70 -0.15 -32.05 2.17
CA ASP A 70 -1.06 -31.61 1.11
C ASP A 70 -0.59 -30.27 0.51
N VAL A 71 -0.56 -30.19 -0.82
CA VAL A 71 -0.28 -28.94 -1.52
C VAL A 71 -1.52 -28.06 -1.44
N THR A 72 -1.50 -27.07 -0.56
CA THR A 72 -2.61 -26.11 -0.40
C THR A 72 -2.23 -24.76 -0.97
N GLU A 73 -2.78 -24.43 -2.14
CA GLU A 73 -2.62 -23.12 -2.79
C GLU A 73 -3.74 -22.16 -2.35
N GLY A 74 -3.35 -20.98 -1.87
CA GLY A 74 -4.25 -19.85 -1.66
C GLY A 74 -4.21 -18.88 -2.84
N ARG A 75 -5.23 -18.02 -2.95
CA ARG A 75 -5.27 -16.93 -3.94
C ARG A 75 -5.46 -15.57 -3.29
N THR A 76 -5.06 -14.52 -3.99
CA THR A 76 -5.44 -13.13 -3.73
C THR A 76 -5.97 -12.52 -5.02
N THR A 77 -6.82 -11.51 -4.91
CA THR A 77 -7.40 -10.85 -6.09
C THR A 77 -6.98 -9.39 -6.13
N ILE A 78 -6.75 -8.89 -7.34
CA ILE A 78 -6.60 -7.46 -7.62
C ILE A 78 -7.69 -7.06 -8.61
N THR A 79 -8.39 -5.97 -8.27
CA THR A 79 -9.51 -5.42 -9.02
C THR A 79 -9.10 -4.08 -9.60
N VAL A 80 -9.49 -3.83 -10.85
CA VAL A 80 -9.24 -2.56 -11.54
C VAL A 80 -10.54 -1.77 -11.53
N ASP A 81 -10.71 -0.93 -10.52
CA ASP A 81 -11.96 -0.24 -10.19
C ASP A 81 -11.82 1.29 -10.11
N LYS A 82 -10.59 1.82 -10.15
CA LYS A 82 -10.32 3.25 -10.01
C LYS A 82 -10.16 3.90 -11.38
N GLN A 83 -11.23 4.48 -11.90
CA GLN A 83 -11.15 5.42 -13.02
C GLN A 83 -10.97 6.84 -12.50
N LYS A 84 -9.84 7.48 -12.84
CA LYS A 84 -9.56 8.89 -12.52
C LYS A 84 -9.20 9.64 -13.79
N GLY A 85 -9.50 10.92 -13.82
CA GLY A 85 -9.18 11.75 -14.96
C GLY A 85 -9.14 13.22 -14.62
N VAL A 86 -8.55 13.99 -15.52
CA VAL A 86 -8.54 15.45 -15.46
C VAL A 86 -9.04 15.97 -16.79
N ASP A 87 -10.04 16.86 -16.71
CA ASP A 87 -10.68 17.47 -17.86
C ASP A 87 -10.31 18.95 -17.91
N PHE A 88 -9.94 19.45 -19.09
CA PHE A 88 -9.63 20.85 -19.31
C PHE A 88 -10.25 21.34 -20.62
N ALA A 89 -10.67 22.60 -20.67
CA ALA A 89 -11.34 23.18 -21.83
C ALA A 89 -10.72 24.51 -22.22
N PHE A 90 -10.64 24.74 -23.52
CA PHE A 90 -10.14 25.97 -24.12
C PHE A 90 -11.15 26.52 -25.11
N THR A 91 -11.23 27.83 -25.18
CA THR A 91 -12.00 28.50 -26.24
C THR A 91 -11.23 28.45 -27.55
N SER A 92 -11.95 28.50 -28.68
CA SER A 92 -11.33 28.53 -30.01
C SER A 92 -10.37 29.72 -30.21
N LYS A 93 -10.60 30.83 -29.50
CA LYS A 93 -9.69 31.99 -29.47
C LYS A 93 -8.37 31.74 -28.75
N GLU A 94 -8.38 30.96 -27.66
CA GLU A 94 -7.16 30.62 -26.92
C GLU A 94 -6.32 29.58 -27.67
N LEU A 95 -7.00 28.61 -28.30
CA LEU A 95 -6.37 27.60 -29.16
C LEU A 95 -5.71 28.20 -30.39
N THR A 96 -6.13 29.37 -30.86
CA THR A 96 -5.52 30.01 -32.03
C THR A 96 -4.29 30.85 -31.69
N LEU A 97 -4.12 31.26 -30.43
CA LEU A 97 -3.10 32.24 -30.06
C LEU A 97 -1.83 31.64 -29.43
N ASN A 98 -1.87 30.53 -28.67
CA ASN A 98 -0.65 29.98 -28.00
C ASN A 98 -0.74 28.47 -27.68
N ILE A 99 -0.77 27.59 -28.69
CA ILE A 99 -0.96 26.13 -28.51
C ILE A 99 0.16 25.45 -27.72
N ASP A 100 1.42 25.74 -28.02
CA ASP A 100 2.57 25.01 -27.46
C ASP A 100 2.81 25.35 -25.97
N GLU A 101 2.66 26.62 -25.57
CA GLU A 101 2.74 27.02 -24.16
C GLU A 101 1.57 26.50 -23.33
N LEU A 102 0.37 26.38 -23.92
CA LEU A 102 -0.82 25.89 -23.24
C LEU A 102 -0.67 24.43 -22.83
N ALA A 103 -0.03 23.62 -23.67
CA ALA A 103 0.23 22.22 -23.40
C ALA A 103 1.14 22.05 -22.17
N GLU A 104 2.29 22.72 -22.13
CA GLU A 104 3.21 22.60 -21.01
C GLU A 104 2.63 23.20 -19.73
N ARG A 105 1.94 24.35 -19.83
CA ARG A 105 1.38 25.04 -18.67
C ARG A 105 0.15 24.35 -18.07
N VAL A 106 -0.64 23.62 -18.85
CA VAL A 106 -1.89 22.99 -18.37
C VAL A 106 -1.76 21.48 -18.18
N ILE A 107 -1.10 20.77 -19.11
CA ILE A 107 -0.99 19.31 -19.02
C ILE A 107 -0.07 18.91 -17.86
N LYS A 108 1.03 19.63 -17.64
CA LYS A 108 1.97 19.32 -16.56
C LYS A 108 1.30 19.37 -15.17
N PRO A 109 0.64 20.47 -14.74
CA PRO A 109 -0.03 20.48 -13.44
C PRO A 109 -1.19 19.49 -13.36
N ALA A 110 -1.92 19.25 -14.45
CA ALA A 110 -2.96 18.22 -14.48
C ALA A 110 -2.39 16.82 -14.20
N MET A 111 -1.24 16.48 -14.80
CA MET A 111 -0.58 15.18 -14.57
C MET A 111 0.05 15.07 -13.18
N VAL A 112 0.56 16.16 -12.62
CA VAL A 112 1.04 16.18 -11.22
C VAL A 112 -0.10 15.86 -10.25
N GLN A 113 -1.30 16.42 -10.45
CA GLN A 113 -2.46 16.11 -9.61
C GLN A 113 -2.88 14.65 -9.74
N LEU A 114 -2.87 14.12 -10.97
CA LEU A 114 -3.22 12.72 -11.22
C LEU A 114 -2.19 11.75 -10.62
N ALA A 115 -0.88 12.06 -10.73
CA ALA A 115 0.19 11.31 -10.08
C ALA A 115 0.01 11.28 -8.56
N ASN A 116 -0.24 12.44 -7.94
CA ASN A 116 -0.48 12.54 -6.51
C ASN A 116 -1.69 11.69 -6.06
N GLN A 117 -2.77 11.68 -6.85
CA GLN A 117 -3.94 10.86 -6.54
C GLN A 117 -3.62 9.35 -6.58
N ILE A 118 -2.85 8.90 -7.58
CA ILE A 118 -2.40 7.50 -7.67
C ILE A 118 -1.51 7.16 -6.46
N ASP A 119 -0.58 8.03 -6.10
CA ASP A 119 0.29 7.83 -4.93
C ASP A 119 -0.51 7.75 -3.62
N LEU A 120 -1.50 8.63 -3.42
CA LEU A 120 -2.40 8.60 -2.27
C LEU A 120 -3.16 7.27 -2.18
N ASP A 121 -3.65 6.77 -3.32
CA ASP A 121 -4.37 5.51 -3.41
C ASP A 121 -3.47 4.30 -3.07
N VAL A 122 -2.22 4.30 -3.54
CA VAL A 122 -1.25 3.25 -3.19
C VAL A 122 -0.86 3.34 -1.73
N MET A 123 -0.61 4.54 -1.21
CA MET A 123 -0.26 4.73 0.20
C MET A 123 -1.40 4.37 1.15
N ALA A 124 -2.66 4.57 0.76
CA ALA A 124 -3.83 4.19 1.56
C ALA A 124 -3.87 2.70 1.93
N GLU A 125 -3.17 1.85 1.17
CA GLU A 125 -2.99 0.42 1.47
C GLU A 125 -2.19 0.16 2.76
N TYR A 126 -1.57 1.18 3.37
CA TYR A 126 -0.89 1.06 4.67
C TYR A 126 -1.76 0.36 5.72
N LYS A 127 -3.09 0.55 5.68
CA LYS A 127 -4.08 -0.03 6.59
C LYS A 127 -4.06 -1.55 6.60
N ASN A 128 -3.48 -2.18 5.59
CA ASN A 128 -3.37 -3.62 5.47
C ASN A 128 -2.07 -4.18 6.04
N VAL A 129 -1.10 -3.31 6.35
CA VAL A 129 0.20 -3.67 6.92
C VAL A 129 0.08 -3.83 8.43
N PRO A 130 0.35 -5.01 9.01
CA PRO A 130 0.25 -5.25 10.44
C PRO A 130 1.49 -4.85 11.23
N ASN A 131 2.68 -4.94 10.64
CA ASN A 131 3.92 -4.62 11.34
C ASN A 131 4.01 -3.10 11.53
N TRP A 132 4.05 -2.63 12.77
CA TRP A 132 4.32 -1.23 13.11
C TRP A 132 5.39 -1.15 14.18
N VAL A 133 6.55 -0.57 13.84
CA VAL A 133 7.68 -0.43 14.74
C VAL A 133 7.92 1.03 15.14
N GLY A 134 8.52 1.21 16.31
CA GLY A 134 8.68 2.52 16.94
C GLY A 134 7.54 2.84 17.91
N THR A 135 7.54 4.08 18.38
CA THR A 135 6.55 4.65 19.30
C THR A 135 5.69 5.65 18.52
N PRO A 136 4.39 5.36 18.29
CA PRO A 136 3.52 6.27 17.57
C PRO A 136 3.53 7.68 18.17
N GLY A 137 3.78 8.68 17.33
CA GLY A 137 3.86 10.10 17.72
C GLY A 137 5.28 10.62 17.92
N GLN A 138 6.29 9.75 17.97
CA GLN A 138 7.69 10.15 17.91
C GLN A 138 8.14 10.31 16.46
N THR A 139 8.95 11.35 16.21
CA THR A 139 9.57 11.61 14.92
C THR A 139 10.78 10.71 14.72
N VAL A 140 10.99 10.21 13.50
CA VAL A 140 12.18 9.41 13.16
C VAL A 140 13.37 10.36 13.04
N ASP A 141 14.19 10.48 14.10
CA ASP A 141 15.28 11.47 14.17
C ASP A 141 16.68 10.86 14.41
N ALA A 142 16.76 9.56 14.71
CA ALA A 142 18.00 8.80 14.73
C ALA A 142 18.04 7.64 13.73
N PHE A 143 19.24 7.28 13.26
CA PHE A 143 19.44 6.04 12.49
C PHE A 143 18.91 4.81 13.25
N ALA A 144 19.01 4.81 14.59
CA ALA A 144 18.47 3.76 15.45
C ALA A 144 16.94 3.62 15.33
N ASP A 145 16.22 4.71 15.09
CA ASP A 145 14.77 4.66 14.84
C ASP A 145 14.50 4.00 13.50
N PHE A 146 15.17 4.47 12.46
CA PHE A 146 15.01 3.94 11.11
C PHE A 146 15.37 2.45 11.04
N ALA A 147 16.45 2.03 11.70
CA ALA A 147 16.95 0.65 11.72
C ALA A 147 15.95 -0.36 12.31
N LYS A 148 14.93 0.08 13.06
CA LYS A 148 13.86 -0.82 13.55
C LYS A 148 13.05 -1.43 12.42
N ALA A 149 12.84 -0.71 11.32
CA ALA A 149 12.13 -1.23 10.15
C ALA A 149 12.88 -2.36 9.43
N PRO A 150 14.14 -2.19 8.96
CA PRO A 150 14.91 -3.28 8.35
C PRO A 150 15.12 -4.43 9.33
N THR A 151 15.37 -4.16 10.63
CA THR A 151 15.48 -5.24 11.63
C THR A 151 14.20 -6.10 11.67
N ARG A 152 13.02 -5.47 11.64
CA ARG A 152 11.74 -6.19 11.61
C ARG A 152 11.56 -6.99 10.31
N MET A 153 11.95 -6.43 9.17
CA MET A 153 11.91 -7.13 7.88
C MET A 153 12.86 -8.33 7.84
N ASP A 154 14.06 -8.19 8.39
CA ASP A 154 15.06 -9.26 8.46
C ASP A 154 14.62 -10.39 9.40
N LEU A 155 14.05 -10.07 10.57
CA LEU A 155 13.44 -11.05 11.46
C LEU A 155 12.27 -11.81 10.78
N GLY A 156 11.55 -11.13 9.90
CA GLY A 156 10.50 -11.69 9.05
C GLY A 156 11.00 -12.41 7.80
N ALA A 157 12.32 -12.61 7.65
CA ALA A 157 12.95 -13.24 6.48
C ALA A 157 12.55 -12.61 5.13
N VAL A 158 12.28 -11.30 5.12
CA VAL A 158 12.02 -10.55 3.88
C VAL A 158 13.34 -10.43 3.11
N PRO A 159 13.36 -10.62 1.78
CA PRO A 159 14.57 -10.38 0.98
C PRO A 159 15.10 -8.96 1.14
N GLN A 160 16.42 -8.78 1.13
CA GLN A 160 17.07 -7.48 1.32
C GLN A 160 17.12 -6.62 0.05
N ASP A 161 16.93 -7.24 -1.11
CA ASP A 161 16.87 -6.53 -2.39
C ASP A 161 15.55 -5.76 -2.55
N MET A 162 15.55 -4.74 -3.41
CA MET A 162 14.35 -4.01 -3.83
C MET A 162 13.47 -3.50 -2.67
N ARG A 163 14.10 -3.09 -1.55
CA ARG A 163 13.41 -2.42 -0.44
C ARG A 163 13.41 -0.91 -0.64
N SER A 164 12.25 -0.31 -0.44
CA SER A 164 12.07 1.14 -0.49
C SER A 164 11.43 1.63 0.80
N GLY A 165 11.83 2.83 1.23
CA GLY A 165 11.27 3.54 2.37
C GLY A 165 10.67 4.85 1.92
N VAL A 166 9.41 5.11 2.26
CA VAL A 166 8.75 6.38 2.01
C VAL A 166 8.39 7.03 3.34
N LEU A 167 9.02 8.18 3.58
CA LEU A 167 8.92 8.93 4.82
C LEU A 167 8.13 10.23 4.61
N SER A 168 7.45 10.66 5.68
CA SER A 168 6.83 11.97 5.77
C SER A 168 7.90 13.06 5.68
N PRO A 169 7.56 14.29 5.25
CA PRO A 169 8.56 15.36 5.16
C PRO A 169 9.24 15.65 6.50
N THR A 170 8.48 15.63 7.60
CA THR A 170 9.02 15.86 8.94
C THR A 170 10.07 14.81 9.32
N ASP A 171 9.75 13.53 9.12
CA ASP A 171 10.65 12.42 9.45
C ASP A 171 11.84 12.35 8.50
N TYR A 172 11.64 12.67 7.22
CA TYR A 172 12.71 12.72 6.23
C TYR A 172 13.75 13.78 6.57
N TRP A 173 13.32 15.02 6.88
CA TRP A 173 14.26 16.08 7.22
C TRP A 173 14.94 15.89 8.59
N ALA A 174 14.24 15.28 9.55
CA ALA A 174 14.84 14.88 10.83
C ALA A 174 15.97 13.83 10.61
N MET A 175 15.70 12.80 9.79
CA MET A 175 16.70 11.82 9.36
C MET A 175 17.87 12.43 8.61
N ALA A 176 17.62 13.39 7.71
CA ALA A 176 18.67 14.08 6.97
C ALA A 176 19.56 14.88 7.93
N GLY A 177 18.99 15.57 8.91
CA GLY A 177 19.72 16.30 9.95
C GLY A 177 20.65 15.38 10.74
N SER A 178 20.12 14.26 11.22
CA SER A 178 20.87 13.23 11.95
C SER A 178 22.10 12.73 11.19
N GLN A 179 21.97 12.51 9.89
CA GLN A 179 23.07 12.02 9.06
C GLN A 179 24.17 13.05 8.78
N THR A 180 23.85 14.34 8.84
CA THR A 180 24.89 15.38 8.72
C THR A 180 25.81 15.44 9.94
N ALA A 181 25.38 14.91 11.09
CA ALA A 181 26.20 14.76 12.29
C ALA A 181 27.14 13.54 12.24
N LEU A 182 26.96 12.62 11.28
CA LEU A 182 27.87 11.48 11.08
C LEU A 182 29.19 11.98 10.46
N TYR A 183 30.31 11.59 11.07
CA TYR A 183 31.69 11.93 10.64
C TYR A 183 32.12 11.22 9.35
N MET A 184 31.26 11.16 8.33
CA MET A 184 31.57 10.62 7.00
C MET A 184 31.52 11.76 5.97
N GLN A 185 32.69 12.30 5.62
CA GLN A 185 32.84 13.49 4.75
C GLN A 185 32.08 13.41 3.41
N ASN A 186 31.98 12.22 2.80
CA ASN A 186 31.37 12.07 1.47
C ASN A 186 29.83 11.95 1.49
N VAL A 187 29.25 11.31 2.52
CA VAL A 187 27.78 11.11 2.62
C VAL A 187 27.10 12.38 3.14
N ALA A 188 27.73 13.04 4.13
CA ALA A 188 27.23 14.30 4.67
C ALA A 188 27.18 15.41 3.59
N GLN A 189 28.07 15.40 2.60
CA GLN A 189 28.07 16.40 1.51
C GLN A 189 26.84 16.28 0.60
N GLY A 190 26.35 15.06 0.34
CA GLY A 190 25.14 14.83 -0.47
C GLY A 190 23.85 15.21 0.26
N ALA A 191 23.73 14.78 1.51
CA ALA A 191 22.61 15.15 2.38
C ALA A 191 22.56 16.67 2.62
N TYR A 192 23.70 17.29 2.93
CA TYR A 192 23.79 18.73 3.21
C TYR A 192 23.59 19.61 1.96
N ARG A 193 24.14 19.24 0.80
CA ARG A 193 24.09 20.09 -0.41
C ARG A 193 22.88 19.83 -1.32
N LYS A 194 22.37 18.59 -1.36
CA LYS A 194 21.25 18.21 -2.25
C LYS A 194 19.98 17.84 -1.50
N GLY A 195 20.00 17.80 -0.16
CA GLY A 195 18.85 17.42 0.66
C GLY A 195 18.38 15.99 0.42
N ARG A 196 19.25 15.12 -0.12
CA ARG A 196 18.94 13.72 -0.42
C ARG A 196 19.67 12.82 0.56
N ILE A 197 18.90 12.03 1.29
CA ILE A 197 19.40 11.04 2.23
C ILE A 197 20.06 9.85 1.49
N GLY A 198 19.44 9.37 0.41
CA GLY A 198 19.94 8.23 -0.36
C GLY A 198 19.56 6.89 0.26
N GLU A 199 20.33 5.86 -0.05
CA GLU A 199 20.12 4.51 0.48
C GLU A 199 20.63 4.43 1.93
N ILE A 200 19.76 3.97 2.84
CA ILE A 200 20.13 3.72 4.24
C ILE A 200 20.00 2.23 4.52
N GLY A 201 21.12 1.55 4.76
CA GLY A 201 21.12 0.15 5.19
C GLY A 201 20.38 -0.80 4.25
N GLY A 202 20.57 -0.67 2.93
CA GLY A 202 19.90 -1.52 1.93
C GLY A 202 18.49 -1.06 1.53
N ILE A 203 18.04 0.12 1.98
CA ILE A 203 16.72 0.65 1.68
C ILE A 203 16.85 2.00 0.96
N ASP A 204 16.26 2.09 -0.23
CA ASP A 204 16.16 3.36 -0.96
C ASP A 204 15.13 4.27 -0.29
N THR A 205 15.57 5.40 0.28
CA THR A 205 14.69 6.31 1.02
C THR A 205 14.20 7.48 0.17
N TYR A 206 12.89 7.72 0.25
CA TYR A 206 12.20 8.78 -0.47
C TYR A 206 11.31 9.58 0.47
N MET A 207 11.07 10.82 0.08
CA MET A 207 10.14 11.71 0.78
C MET A 207 8.84 11.78 -0.03
N SER A 208 7.71 11.74 0.66
CA SER A 208 6.43 12.06 0.05
C SER A 208 5.56 12.88 0.98
N GLN A 209 4.89 13.90 0.43
CA GLN A 209 3.90 14.70 1.16
C GLN A 209 2.55 13.98 1.29
N ASN A 210 2.36 12.89 0.52
CA ASN A 210 1.12 12.11 0.46
C ASN A 210 1.05 11.03 1.55
N VAL A 211 2.02 10.98 2.48
CA VAL A 211 2.04 10.02 3.58
C VAL A 211 0.77 10.20 4.43
N PRO A 212 -0.06 9.14 4.57
CA PRO A 212 -1.34 9.27 5.22
C PRO A 212 -1.20 9.33 6.74
N THR A 213 -2.11 10.06 7.38
CA THR A 213 -2.29 10.05 8.83
C THR A 213 -3.34 9.01 9.21
N HIS A 214 -2.96 8.07 10.06
CA HIS A 214 -3.89 7.12 10.65
C HIS A 214 -4.47 7.66 11.94
N ILE A 215 -5.78 7.78 12.03
CA ILE A 215 -6.49 8.17 13.26
C ILE A 215 -6.93 6.90 13.95
N VAL A 216 -6.31 6.62 15.10
CA VAL A 216 -6.66 5.45 15.92
C VAL A 216 -8.14 5.54 16.33
N GLY A 217 -8.81 4.39 16.41
CA GLY A 217 -10.14 4.32 16.98
C GLY A 217 -10.27 5.04 18.33
N PRO A 218 -11.48 5.43 18.75
CA PRO A 218 -11.72 5.96 20.09
C PRO A 218 -11.37 4.94 21.19
N LEU A 219 -11.25 3.65 20.85
CA LEU A 219 -10.96 2.55 21.77
C LEU A 219 -11.87 2.66 23.02
N GLY A 220 -11.43 2.15 24.16
CA GLY A 220 -12.09 2.31 25.45
C GLY A 220 -12.38 0.99 26.14
N GLY A 221 -12.26 0.99 27.47
CA GLY A 221 -12.29 -0.23 28.28
C GLY A 221 -10.92 -0.91 28.35
N THR A 222 -10.92 -2.17 28.78
CA THR A 222 -9.74 -3.03 28.89
C THR A 222 -9.99 -4.27 28.02
N PRO A 223 -9.78 -4.17 26.69
CA PRO A 223 -10.20 -5.22 25.77
C PRO A 223 -9.39 -6.50 25.97
N LEU A 224 -10.10 -7.63 26.07
CA LEU A 224 -9.52 -8.96 26.23
C LEU A 224 -10.03 -9.90 25.13
N VAL A 225 -9.30 -10.99 24.92
CA VAL A 225 -9.79 -12.11 24.10
C VAL A 225 -10.91 -12.83 24.85
N ASN A 226 -12.07 -12.95 24.23
CA ASN A 226 -13.25 -13.61 24.82
C ASN A 226 -13.34 -15.05 24.29
N GLY A 227 -12.87 -16.00 25.10
CA GLY A 227 -12.78 -17.41 24.76
C GLY A 227 -11.39 -17.82 24.28
N ALA A 228 -10.88 -18.92 24.84
CA ALA A 228 -9.58 -19.49 24.49
C ALA A 228 -9.56 -20.11 23.08
N ALA A 229 -8.36 -20.36 22.57
CA ALA A 229 -8.11 -21.20 21.39
C ALA A 229 -8.78 -20.70 20.10
N GLN A 230 -8.94 -19.39 19.94
CA GLN A 230 -9.44 -18.76 18.70
C GLN A 230 -8.39 -18.79 17.56
N GLY A 231 -7.83 -19.96 17.27
CA GLY A 231 -7.00 -20.21 16.08
C GLY A 231 -7.82 -20.74 14.91
N VAL A 232 -7.33 -20.57 13.68
CA VAL A 232 -7.97 -21.06 12.47
C VAL A 232 -7.02 -21.92 11.63
N ALA A 233 -7.58 -22.88 10.91
CA ALA A 233 -6.82 -23.65 9.93
C ALA A 233 -6.57 -22.83 8.67
N TYR A 234 -5.36 -22.95 8.09
CA TYR A 234 -4.99 -22.24 6.86
C TYR A 234 -6.00 -22.45 5.72
N ALA A 235 -6.52 -23.68 5.57
CA ALA A 235 -7.48 -24.02 4.51
C ALA A 235 -8.74 -23.14 4.50
N ALA A 236 -9.18 -22.63 5.67
CA ALA A 236 -10.35 -21.77 5.81
C ALA A 236 -10.07 -20.30 5.44
N VAL A 237 -8.80 -19.86 5.56
CA VAL A 237 -8.39 -18.44 5.43
C VAL A 237 -7.37 -18.19 4.32
N LYS A 238 -6.99 -19.22 3.55
CA LYS A 238 -5.97 -19.15 2.49
C LYS A 238 -6.25 -18.07 1.44
N ASP A 239 -7.53 -17.84 1.14
CA ASP A 239 -7.98 -16.86 0.14
C ASP A 239 -8.14 -15.45 0.77
N THR A 240 -8.85 -15.36 1.89
CA THR A 240 -9.17 -14.07 2.53
C THR A 240 -7.98 -13.45 3.27
N GLY A 241 -7.13 -14.27 3.89
CA GLY A 241 -6.04 -13.81 4.76
C GLY A 241 -6.53 -13.06 6.00
N THR A 242 -7.77 -13.33 6.43
CA THR A 242 -8.41 -12.69 7.58
C THR A 242 -9.14 -13.70 8.46
N GLN A 243 -9.38 -13.32 9.70
CA GLN A 243 -10.13 -14.11 10.68
C GLN A 243 -11.01 -13.19 11.54
N SER A 244 -12.14 -13.70 12.03
CA SER A 244 -12.92 -13.07 13.10
C SER A 244 -12.33 -13.44 14.47
N LEU A 245 -12.03 -12.43 15.28
CA LEU A 245 -11.58 -12.55 16.67
C LEU A 245 -12.66 -12.00 17.59
N VAL A 246 -13.18 -12.81 18.49
CA VAL A 246 -14.18 -12.43 19.48
C VAL A 246 -13.46 -11.85 20.70
N THR A 247 -13.90 -10.67 21.12
CA THR A 247 -13.29 -9.87 22.19
C THR A 247 -14.37 -9.29 23.09
N ASP A 248 -14.00 -8.96 24.32
CA ASP A 248 -14.86 -8.31 25.31
C ASP A 248 -14.09 -7.24 26.08
N GLY A 249 -14.68 -6.72 27.16
CA GLY A 249 -14.05 -5.69 28.00
C GLY A 249 -14.00 -4.29 27.38
N TRP A 250 -14.66 -4.09 26.24
CA TRP A 250 -14.80 -2.77 25.62
C TRP A 250 -15.79 -1.90 26.38
N THR A 251 -15.65 -0.58 26.27
CA THR A 251 -16.70 0.33 26.74
C THR A 251 -18.01 0.08 25.96
N ALA A 252 -19.03 -0.39 26.67
CA ALA A 252 -20.31 -0.82 26.12
C ALA A 252 -21.06 0.22 25.26
N ALA A 253 -21.94 -0.29 24.40
CA ALA A 253 -22.90 0.43 23.56
C ALA A 253 -22.28 1.57 22.75
N ALA A 254 -21.26 1.26 21.95
CA ALA A 254 -20.53 2.29 21.23
C ALA A 254 -20.03 1.86 19.85
N ALA A 255 -20.23 2.78 18.92
CA ALA A 255 -19.89 2.59 17.52
C ALA A 255 -18.39 2.79 17.27
N ALA A 256 -17.84 1.99 16.34
CA ALA A 256 -16.50 2.14 15.78
C ALA A 256 -15.39 2.31 16.83
N ARG A 257 -15.36 1.41 17.83
CA ARG A 257 -14.31 1.35 18.87
C ARG A 257 -12.93 1.16 18.28
N VAL A 258 -12.84 0.23 17.34
CA VAL A 258 -11.64 -0.05 16.54
C VAL A 258 -11.91 0.39 15.12
N LYS A 259 -10.93 1.02 14.48
CA LYS A 259 -10.99 1.44 13.07
C LYS A 259 -10.12 0.57 12.19
N ALA A 260 -10.48 0.49 10.91
CA ALA A 260 -9.66 -0.18 9.90
C ALA A 260 -8.25 0.44 9.83
N GLY A 261 -7.24 -0.39 10.05
CA GLY A 261 -5.82 0.01 10.11
C GLY A 261 -5.25 0.09 11.52
N ASP A 262 -6.07 0.01 12.57
CA ASP A 262 -5.61 -0.06 13.97
C ASP A 262 -4.76 -1.31 14.17
N VAL A 263 -3.56 -1.15 14.76
CA VAL A 263 -2.63 -2.25 15.02
C VAL A 263 -2.65 -2.58 16.51
N PHE A 264 -2.61 -3.86 16.84
CA PHE A 264 -2.54 -4.32 18.23
C PHE A 264 -1.74 -5.62 18.36
N THR A 265 -1.41 -5.97 19.60
CA THR A 265 -0.77 -7.23 19.98
C THR A 265 -1.63 -7.95 21.01
N ILE A 266 -1.47 -9.27 21.10
CA ILE A 266 -2.14 -10.11 22.10
C ILE A 266 -1.09 -10.73 23.01
N ALA A 267 -1.29 -10.64 24.32
CA ALA A 267 -0.38 -11.21 25.30
C ALA A 267 -0.20 -12.72 25.10
N GLY A 268 1.05 -13.18 25.14
CA GLY A 268 1.41 -14.60 24.97
C GLY A 268 1.39 -15.11 23.53
N VAL A 269 1.02 -14.29 22.55
CA VAL A 269 1.01 -14.67 21.13
C VAL A 269 2.24 -14.09 20.44
N PHE A 270 3.31 -14.89 20.35
CA PHE A 270 4.56 -14.49 19.69
C PHE A 270 4.55 -14.76 18.19
N ASP A 271 5.29 -13.94 17.46
CA ASP A 271 5.53 -14.13 16.03
C ASP A 271 6.44 -15.33 15.78
N VAL A 272 6.41 -15.87 14.56
CA VAL A 272 7.27 -16.99 14.15
C VAL A 272 8.00 -16.64 12.87
N ASN A 273 9.22 -17.16 12.74
CA ASN A 273 9.95 -17.04 11.50
C ASN A 273 9.19 -17.77 10.37
N PRO A 274 8.93 -17.13 9.22
CA PRO A 274 8.10 -17.72 8.18
C PRO A 274 8.77 -18.87 7.44
N VAL A 275 10.06 -19.16 7.65
CA VAL A 275 10.74 -20.32 7.06
C VAL A 275 10.96 -21.39 8.12
N THR A 276 11.65 -21.05 9.21
CA THR A 276 12.05 -22.04 10.23
C THR A 276 10.95 -22.37 11.24
N LYS A 277 9.89 -21.56 11.29
CA LYS A 277 8.80 -21.63 12.29
C LYS A 277 9.26 -21.47 13.74
N ALA A 278 10.52 -21.05 13.95
CA ALA A 278 11.03 -20.73 15.27
C ALA A 278 10.32 -19.49 15.83
N THR A 279 9.96 -19.54 17.11
CA THR A 279 9.36 -18.41 17.82
C THR A 279 10.33 -17.24 17.88
N LEU A 280 9.87 -16.05 17.48
CA LEU A 280 10.61 -14.80 17.55
C LEU A 280 10.38 -14.13 18.92
N PRO A 281 11.32 -13.29 19.40
CA PRO A 281 11.26 -12.71 20.75
C PRO A 281 10.21 -11.60 20.92
N HIS A 282 9.40 -11.32 19.90
CA HIS A 282 8.39 -10.25 19.91
C HIS A 282 6.97 -10.80 19.73
N LEU A 283 6.00 -10.08 20.28
CA LEU A 283 4.57 -10.38 20.08
C LEU A 283 4.18 -10.18 18.62
N LYS A 284 3.25 -11.01 18.14
CA LYS A 284 2.66 -10.85 16.82
C LYS A 284 1.81 -9.59 16.79
N MET A 285 2.03 -8.77 15.77
CA MET A 285 1.16 -7.64 15.49
C MET A 285 0.04 -8.04 14.54
N PHE A 286 -1.16 -7.55 14.84
CA PHE A 286 -2.37 -7.75 14.08
C PHE A 286 -2.92 -6.39 13.67
N VAL A 287 -3.56 -6.33 12.52
CA VAL A 287 -4.28 -5.15 12.04
C VAL A 287 -5.77 -5.43 11.91
N ALA A 288 -6.60 -4.50 12.36
CA ALA A 288 -8.03 -4.51 12.12
C ALA A 288 -8.33 -4.16 10.66
N LYS A 289 -9.09 -5.00 9.98
CA LYS A 289 -9.42 -4.87 8.55
C LYS A 289 -10.69 -4.06 8.28
N ALA A 290 -11.51 -3.87 9.32
CA ALA A 290 -12.75 -3.13 9.27
C ALA A 290 -13.00 -2.46 10.62
N ASP A 291 -13.85 -1.44 10.62
CA ASP A 291 -14.31 -0.81 11.86
C ASP A 291 -15.14 -1.83 12.67
N ALA A 292 -14.95 -1.84 13.99
CA ALA A 292 -15.69 -2.72 14.88
C ALA A 292 -16.34 -1.92 16.01
N SER A 293 -17.60 -2.23 16.29
CA SER A 293 -18.41 -1.61 17.35
C SER A 293 -18.60 -2.61 18.49
N SER A 294 -18.72 -2.09 19.72
CA SER A 294 -19.03 -2.91 20.89
C SER A 294 -20.52 -2.90 21.20
N ASP A 295 -21.07 -4.06 21.57
CA ASP A 295 -22.46 -4.22 21.97
C ASP A 295 -22.75 -3.66 23.37
N ALA A 296 -23.99 -3.81 23.85
CA ALA A 296 -24.42 -3.33 25.16
C ALA A 296 -23.70 -4.01 26.34
N SER A 297 -23.06 -5.16 26.12
CA SER A 297 -22.26 -5.89 27.10
C SER A 297 -20.75 -5.62 26.97
N GLY A 298 -20.34 -4.79 26.00
CA GLY A 298 -18.93 -4.52 25.76
C GLY A 298 -18.21 -5.60 24.95
N ASN A 299 -18.95 -6.47 24.25
CA ASN A 299 -18.37 -7.45 23.32
C ASN A 299 -18.20 -6.84 21.94
N ALA A 300 -17.12 -7.20 21.23
CA ALA A 300 -16.90 -6.84 19.84
C ALA A 300 -16.27 -8.02 19.08
N THR A 301 -16.63 -8.17 17.81
CA THR A 301 -15.96 -9.11 16.90
C THR A 301 -15.09 -8.33 15.92
N LEU A 302 -13.78 -8.52 16.01
CA LEU A 302 -12.79 -7.85 15.16
C LEU A 302 -12.49 -8.72 13.94
N THR A 303 -12.41 -8.12 12.75
CA THR A 303 -11.84 -8.80 11.58
C THR A 303 -10.35 -8.48 11.51
N ILE A 304 -9.49 -9.46 11.72
CA ILE A 304 -8.05 -9.27 11.92
C ILE A 304 -7.22 -9.87 10.78
N SER A 305 -6.02 -9.33 10.57
CA SER A 305 -4.99 -9.92 9.72
C SER A 305 -3.60 -9.68 10.35
N PRO A 306 -2.65 -10.63 10.25
CA PRO A 306 -2.79 -11.98 9.72
C PRO A 306 -3.69 -12.87 10.60
N PRO A 307 -4.26 -13.97 10.06
CA PRO A 307 -5.02 -14.93 10.85
C PRO A 307 -4.11 -15.67 11.86
N ILE A 308 -4.70 -16.17 12.95
CA ILE A 308 -4.00 -16.88 14.02
C ILE A 308 -3.89 -18.36 13.62
N ILE A 309 -2.74 -18.75 13.06
CA ILE A 309 -2.44 -20.12 12.62
C ILE A 309 -1.27 -20.62 13.46
N THR A 310 -1.49 -21.69 14.22
CA THR A 310 -0.56 -22.17 15.26
C THR A 310 0.30 -23.35 14.84
N SER A 311 0.06 -23.92 13.65
CA SER A 311 0.78 -25.10 13.19
C SER A 311 0.82 -25.21 11.67
N GLY A 312 1.68 -26.10 11.17
CA GLY A 312 1.84 -26.40 9.75
C GLY A 312 2.73 -25.40 9.01
N ALA A 313 2.87 -25.61 7.70
CA ALA A 313 3.72 -24.77 6.87
C ALA A 313 3.29 -23.30 6.85
N PHE A 314 2.03 -22.98 7.10
CA PHE A 314 1.54 -21.60 7.10
C PHE A 314 1.37 -21.00 8.50
N GLN A 315 2.07 -21.54 9.50
CA GLN A 315 2.05 -21.02 10.87
C GLN A 315 2.41 -19.53 10.90
N THR A 316 1.59 -18.73 11.57
CA THR A 316 1.75 -17.28 11.70
C THR A 316 2.08 -16.85 13.12
N VAL A 317 1.77 -17.69 14.10
CA VAL A 317 1.96 -17.43 15.53
C VAL A 317 2.43 -18.68 16.28
N SER A 318 3.09 -18.47 17.41
CA SER A 318 3.59 -19.54 18.29
C SER A 318 2.49 -20.30 19.03
N ALA A 319 1.40 -19.62 19.39
CA ALA A 319 0.28 -20.18 20.15
C ALA A 319 -1.03 -19.47 19.84
N ALA A 320 -2.15 -20.15 20.06
CA ALA A 320 -3.47 -19.51 20.04
C ALA A 320 -3.64 -18.67 21.32
N PRO A 321 -4.41 -17.57 21.27
CA PRO A 321 -4.61 -16.74 22.45
C PRO A 321 -5.36 -17.51 23.54
N ALA A 322 -4.97 -17.27 24.79
CA ALA A 322 -5.70 -17.73 25.96
C ALA A 322 -7.00 -16.92 26.13
N ASP A 323 -7.95 -17.50 26.85
CA ASP A 323 -9.09 -16.73 27.35
C ASP A 323 -8.59 -15.61 28.27
N ASN A 324 -9.22 -14.44 28.21
CA ASN A 324 -8.80 -13.24 28.93
C ASN A 324 -7.37 -12.74 28.60
N ALA A 325 -6.78 -13.14 27.48
CA ALA A 325 -5.50 -12.60 27.05
C ALA A 325 -5.62 -11.11 26.73
N ALA A 326 -4.75 -10.30 27.35
CA ALA A 326 -4.78 -8.85 27.19
C ALA A 326 -4.42 -8.41 25.77
N MET A 327 -5.18 -7.43 25.26
CA MET A 327 -4.92 -6.80 23.97
C MET A 327 -4.31 -5.41 24.17
N THR A 328 -3.24 -5.11 23.45
CA THR A 328 -2.59 -3.80 23.51
C THR A 328 -2.55 -3.17 22.14
N PHE A 329 -3.30 -2.07 21.97
CA PHE A 329 -3.36 -1.27 20.75
C PHE A 329 -2.20 -0.29 20.67
N PHE A 330 -1.72 -0.05 19.46
CA PHE A 330 -0.65 0.90 19.16
C PHE A 330 -1.24 2.30 18.95
N GLY A 331 -0.66 3.28 19.63
CA GLY A 331 -1.11 4.66 19.62
C GLY A 331 -2.21 4.95 20.62
N THR A 332 -2.52 6.22 20.78
CA THR A 332 -3.51 6.73 21.73
C THR A 332 -4.86 6.89 21.04
N ALA A 333 -5.94 6.57 21.76
CA ALA A 333 -7.31 6.71 21.31
C ALA A 333 -7.58 8.06 20.63
N GLY A 334 -8.19 8.04 19.44
CA GLY A 334 -8.59 9.23 18.68
C GLY A 334 -7.43 10.10 18.17
N THR A 335 -6.17 9.67 18.34
CA THR A 335 -5.00 10.45 17.93
C THR A 335 -4.54 10.06 16.53
N GLY A 336 -4.13 11.07 15.75
CA GLY A 336 -3.60 10.89 14.40
C GLY A 336 -2.09 10.69 14.38
N TYR A 337 -1.60 9.70 13.63
CA TYR A 337 -0.17 9.41 13.45
C TYR A 337 0.19 9.26 11.97
N ALA A 338 1.23 9.96 11.53
CA ALA A 338 1.78 9.76 10.18
C ALA A 338 2.27 8.31 10.01
N GLN A 339 2.00 7.72 8.85
CA GLN A 339 2.31 6.31 8.58
C GLN A 339 3.43 6.19 7.55
N ASN A 340 4.67 6.35 8.01
CA ASN A 340 5.83 6.06 7.17
C ASN A 340 5.86 4.57 6.84
N LEU A 341 6.25 4.23 5.61
CA LEU A 341 6.26 2.85 5.13
C LEU A 341 7.65 2.45 4.67
N VAL A 342 8.08 1.26 5.07
CA VAL A 342 9.25 0.56 4.53
C VAL A 342 8.77 -0.77 4.01
N PHE A 343 9.04 -1.08 2.74
CA PHE A 343 8.46 -2.23 2.07
C PHE A 343 9.37 -2.79 0.99
N HIS A 344 9.23 -4.06 0.70
CA HIS A 344 9.77 -4.68 -0.50
C HIS A 344 8.82 -4.43 -1.69
N LYS A 345 9.36 -4.27 -2.91
CA LYS A 345 8.58 -4.01 -4.15
C LYS A 345 7.32 -4.88 -4.31
N ASN A 346 7.41 -6.16 -3.95
CA ASN A 346 6.30 -7.13 -4.08
C ASN A 346 5.22 -7.04 -2.97
N ALA A 347 5.34 -6.14 -2.00
CA ALA A 347 4.34 -5.97 -0.94
C ALA A 347 3.02 -5.42 -1.49
N PHE A 348 3.12 -4.47 -2.42
CA PHE A 348 1.99 -3.79 -3.06
C PHE A 348 2.07 -3.98 -4.58
N ALA A 349 0.92 -4.00 -5.23
CA ALA A 349 0.81 -4.01 -6.68
C ALA A 349 -0.06 -2.85 -7.16
N LEU A 350 0.39 -2.23 -8.26
CA LEU A 350 -0.38 -1.28 -9.06
C LEU A 350 -0.53 -1.87 -10.45
N VAL A 351 -1.77 -1.93 -10.93
CA VAL A 351 -2.09 -2.38 -12.30
C VAL A 351 -2.81 -1.25 -13.01
N VAL A 352 -2.33 -0.86 -14.19
CA VAL A 352 -2.96 0.19 -15.00
C VAL A 352 -3.43 -0.41 -16.32
N VAL A 353 -4.74 -0.41 -16.56
CA VAL A 353 -5.31 -1.07 -17.74
C VAL A 353 -5.70 -0.04 -18.80
N PRO A 354 -5.41 -0.32 -20.08
CA PRO A 354 -5.89 0.51 -21.17
C PRO A 354 -7.42 0.60 -21.29
N LEU A 355 -7.97 1.82 -21.23
CA LEU A 355 -9.40 2.05 -21.46
C LEU A 355 -9.81 1.84 -22.93
N VAL A 356 -11.00 1.29 -23.17
CA VAL A 356 -11.55 1.10 -24.54
C VAL A 356 -11.79 2.46 -25.21
N LYS A 357 -11.60 2.55 -26.53
CA LYS A 357 -11.98 3.75 -27.30
C LYS A 357 -13.50 3.70 -27.54
N PRO A 358 -14.31 4.67 -27.04
CA PRO A 358 -15.76 4.63 -27.20
C PRO A 358 -16.17 4.73 -28.68
N PRO A 359 -17.09 3.88 -29.17
CA PRO A 359 -17.60 3.98 -30.53
C PRO A 359 -18.44 5.27 -30.67
N GLY A 360 -17.86 6.31 -31.27
CA GLY A 360 -18.50 7.63 -31.43
C GLY A 360 -17.62 8.81 -31.03
N ALA A 361 -16.53 8.58 -30.31
CA ALA A 361 -15.53 9.61 -30.05
C ALA A 361 -14.55 9.70 -31.24
N VAL A 362 -14.42 10.89 -31.82
CA VAL A 362 -13.47 11.18 -32.91
C VAL A 362 -12.11 11.52 -32.30
N ASP A 363 -11.01 11.10 -32.95
CA ASP A 363 -9.62 11.39 -32.55
C ASP A 363 -9.19 10.96 -31.13
N VAL A 364 -9.72 9.83 -30.65
CA VAL A 364 -9.27 9.24 -29.37
C VAL A 364 -7.83 8.73 -29.48
N SER A 365 -6.96 9.24 -28.60
CA SER A 365 -5.60 8.75 -28.44
C SER A 365 -5.45 7.91 -27.17
N ARG A 366 -4.56 6.91 -27.25
CA ARG A 366 -4.16 6.07 -26.13
C ARG A 366 -2.67 5.85 -26.21
N GLU A 367 -1.97 6.12 -25.13
CA GLU A 367 -0.52 5.97 -25.06
C GLU A 367 -0.15 5.15 -23.83
N THR A 368 0.90 4.34 -23.96
CA THR A 368 1.42 3.50 -22.89
C THR A 368 2.91 3.77 -22.74
N TYR A 369 3.36 4.00 -21.51
CA TYR A 369 4.76 4.21 -21.22
C TYR A 369 5.08 3.60 -19.86
N LYS A 370 6.06 2.69 -19.82
CA LYS A 370 6.50 1.94 -18.63
C LYS A 370 5.34 1.34 -17.81
N ASN A 371 4.38 0.67 -18.44
CA ASN A 371 3.24 0.05 -17.74
C ASN A 371 2.35 1.10 -17.03
N ILE A 372 2.17 2.24 -17.67
CA ILE A 372 1.11 3.20 -17.36
C ILE A 372 0.41 3.54 -18.65
N ASN A 373 -0.92 3.52 -18.62
CA ASN A 373 -1.76 3.90 -19.75
C ASN A 373 -2.54 5.17 -19.45
N ALA A 374 -2.60 6.08 -20.42
CA ALA A 374 -3.56 7.18 -20.42
C ALA A 374 -4.32 7.25 -21.75
N ARG A 375 -5.60 7.61 -21.65
CA ARG A 375 -6.50 7.86 -22.78
C ARG A 375 -6.86 9.33 -22.82
N VAL A 376 -6.80 9.94 -24.01
CA VAL A 376 -7.22 11.34 -24.25
C VAL A 376 -8.36 11.37 -25.26
N ILE A 377 -9.45 12.04 -24.92
CA ILE A 377 -10.63 12.24 -25.77
C ILE A 377 -10.89 13.74 -25.91
N PRO A 378 -10.74 14.33 -27.11
CA PRO A 378 -11.23 15.68 -27.37
C PRO A 378 -12.77 15.66 -27.49
N VAL A 379 -13.42 16.66 -26.91
CA VAL A 379 -14.88 16.86 -26.95
C VAL A 379 -15.13 18.31 -27.36
N TYR A 380 -16.02 18.52 -28.34
CA TYR A 380 -16.37 19.85 -28.80
C TYR A 380 -17.80 20.21 -28.38
N ASP A 381 -17.95 21.36 -27.72
CA ASP A 381 -19.23 21.97 -27.41
C ASP A 381 -19.55 23.03 -28.46
N GLY A 382 -20.43 22.68 -29.39
CA GLY A 382 -20.87 23.58 -30.47
C GLY A 382 -21.77 24.72 -30.01
N THR A 383 -22.30 24.70 -28.78
CA THR A 383 -23.14 25.78 -28.24
C THR A 383 -22.27 26.93 -27.70
N ASN A 384 -21.19 26.58 -27.01
CA ASN A 384 -20.32 27.55 -26.35
C ASN A 384 -18.99 27.80 -27.08
N ASP A 385 -18.77 27.16 -28.24
CA ASP A 385 -17.50 27.19 -29.00
C ASP A 385 -16.28 26.86 -28.11
N LYS A 386 -16.40 25.74 -27.38
CA LYS A 386 -15.36 25.25 -26.45
C LYS A 386 -14.86 23.88 -26.88
N SER A 387 -13.54 23.75 -26.92
CA SER A 387 -12.86 22.47 -27.13
C SER A 387 -12.35 21.95 -25.79
N ALA A 388 -13.01 20.93 -25.27
CA ALA A 388 -12.64 20.21 -24.06
C ALA A 388 -11.78 18.99 -24.38
N TRP A 389 -10.94 18.61 -23.43
CA TRP A 389 -10.03 17.47 -23.51
C TRP A 389 -10.15 16.69 -22.23
N ARG A 390 -10.54 15.43 -22.37
CA ARG A 390 -10.71 14.49 -21.27
C ARG A 390 -9.54 13.52 -21.24
N LEU A 391 -8.79 13.51 -20.14
CA LEU A 391 -7.72 12.55 -19.91
C LEU A 391 -8.11 11.58 -18.81
N ASP A 392 -8.22 10.29 -19.14
CA ASP A 392 -8.58 9.23 -18.18
C ASP A 392 -7.46 8.21 -18.00
N ILE A 393 -7.37 7.66 -16.79
CA ILE A 393 -6.57 6.50 -16.41
C ILE A 393 -7.47 5.55 -15.62
N LEU A 394 -7.29 4.24 -15.84
CA LEU A 394 -7.98 3.19 -15.12
C LEU A 394 -6.94 2.30 -14.44
N TYR A 395 -7.03 2.18 -13.11
CA TYR A 395 -6.06 1.43 -12.33
C TYR A 395 -6.68 0.69 -11.14
N GLY A 396 -5.94 -0.26 -10.60
CA GLY A 396 -6.25 -1.00 -9.38
C GLY A 396 -5.03 -1.05 -8.46
N VAL A 397 -5.26 -0.96 -7.15
CA VAL A 397 -4.21 -1.06 -6.12
C VAL A 397 -4.53 -2.20 -5.17
N LYS A 398 -3.52 -2.95 -4.75
CA LYS A 398 -3.70 -4.04 -3.79
C LYS A 398 -2.44 -4.30 -2.98
N THR A 399 -2.62 -4.53 -1.69
CA THR A 399 -1.62 -5.21 -0.85
C THR A 399 -1.57 -6.71 -1.19
N VAL A 400 -0.52 -7.16 -1.87
CA VAL A 400 -0.34 -8.56 -2.31
C VAL A 400 0.17 -9.42 -1.16
N ASP A 401 1.23 -8.97 -0.49
CA ASP A 401 1.77 -9.63 0.71
C ASP A 401 2.08 -8.58 1.80
N PRO A 402 1.20 -8.44 2.82
CA PRO A 402 1.38 -7.46 3.88
C PRO A 402 2.58 -7.76 4.79
N ARG A 403 3.15 -8.97 4.75
CA ARG A 403 4.31 -9.35 5.58
C ARG A 403 5.58 -8.64 5.12
N LEU A 404 5.63 -8.25 3.84
CA LEU A 404 6.79 -7.62 3.21
C LEU A 404 6.86 -6.10 3.44
N ALA A 405 5.97 -5.56 4.26
CA ALA A 405 5.90 -4.14 4.59
C ALA A 405 5.89 -3.92 6.11
N VAL A 406 6.39 -2.77 6.52
CA VAL A 406 6.48 -2.31 7.91
C VAL A 406 6.12 -0.83 7.97
N ARG A 407 5.25 -0.46 8.90
CA ARG A 407 4.99 0.92 9.28
C ARG A 407 6.05 1.38 10.27
N LEU A 408 6.54 2.59 10.12
CA LEU A 408 7.64 3.13 10.92
C LEU A 408 7.21 4.43 11.65
N SER A 409 7.55 4.50 12.94
CA SER A 409 7.56 5.72 13.74
C SER A 409 8.91 5.88 14.44
N GLY A 410 9.21 7.08 14.92
CA GLY A 410 10.39 7.34 15.76
C GLY A 410 10.35 6.56 17.07
N SER A 411 11.32 6.77 17.96
CA SER A 411 11.27 6.11 19.27
C SER A 411 11.60 6.94 20.49
#